data_AF-A0A5A7QP34-F1
#
_entry.id   AF-A0A5A7QP34-F1
#
_cell.length_a   1.000
_cell.length_b   1.000
_cell.length_c   1.000
_cell.angle_alpha   90.00
_cell.angle_beta   90.00
_cell.angle_gamma   90.00
#
_symmetry.space_group_name_H-M   'P 1'
#
loop_
_entity.id
_entity.type
_entity.pdbx_description
1 polymer ?
#
loop_
_entity_poly.entity_id
_entity_poly.type
_entity_poly.pdbx_seq_one_letter_code
_entity_poly.pdbx_strand_id
1 'polypeptide(L)'
;MRKMLDLLVHASQCRSALCQYPNCRKVKGLFRHGMGCKTRASGGCPLCKKMWYLLQLHARACKETECTVPRCRDLKDHMRRLQQQSDSRRRAAVNEMMRQRAAEVAGNSS
;
A
#
# COMPACT_ATOMS: atom_id res chain seq x y z
N MET A 1 6.69 7.57 14.70
CA MET A 1 5.90 6.80 13.71
C MET A 1 5.77 5.30 14.00
N ARG A 2 6.82 4.57 14.42
CA ARG A 2 6.75 3.12 14.70
C ARG A 2 5.60 2.70 15.64
N LYS A 3 5.39 3.42 16.74
CA LYS A 3 4.29 3.17 17.70
C LYS A 3 2.89 3.11 17.08
N MET A 4 2.63 3.86 15.99
CA MET A 4 1.33 3.83 15.31
C MET A 4 1.15 2.57 14.47
N LEU A 5 2.23 2.06 13.88
CA LEU A 5 2.19 0.83 13.09
C LEU A 5 2.02 -0.40 13.99
N ASP A 6 2.70 -0.41 15.13
CA ASP A 6 2.55 -1.47 16.15
C ASP A 6 1.12 -1.48 16.71
N LEU A 7 0.50 -0.31 16.88
CA LEU A 7 -0.90 -0.18 17.27
C LEU A 7 -1.85 -0.82 16.25
N LEU A 8 -1.57 -0.74 14.95
CA LEU A 8 -2.40 -1.40 13.93
C LEU A 8 -2.32 -2.93 14.05
N VAL A 9 -1.12 -3.47 14.26
CA VAL A 9 -0.91 -4.90 14.51
C VAL A 9 -1.66 -5.33 15.76
N HIS A 10 -1.42 -4.63 16.88
CA HIS A 10 -2.11 -4.90 18.14
C HIS A 10 -3.64 -4.84 17.97
N ALA A 11 -4.18 -3.75 17.41
CA ALA A 11 -5.63 -3.56 17.28
C ALA A 11 -6.28 -4.60 16.35
N SER A 12 -5.54 -5.16 15.38
CA SER A 12 -6.03 -6.21 14.49
C SER A 12 -6.28 -7.54 15.21
N GLN A 13 -5.51 -7.83 16.26
CA GLN A 13 -5.57 -9.09 17.01
C GLN A 13 -6.24 -8.92 18.39
N CYS A 14 -6.36 -7.68 18.88
CA CYS A 14 -6.85 -7.40 20.21
C CYS A 14 -8.35 -7.67 20.35
N ARG A 15 -8.70 -8.71 21.12
CA ARG A 15 -10.08 -9.09 21.44
C ARG A 15 -10.61 -8.43 22.72
N SER A 16 -9.75 -7.87 23.57
CA SER A 16 -10.17 -7.24 24.83
C SER A 16 -11.11 -6.06 24.59
N ALA A 17 -12.19 -6.02 25.36
CA ALA A 17 -13.14 -4.91 25.42
C ALA A 17 -12.58 -3.73 26.24
N LEU A 18 -11.77 -4.03 27.26
CA LEU A 18 -11.12 -3.08 28.17
C LEU A 18 -9.61 -3.03 27.91
N CYS A 19 -9.22 -2.93 26.65
CA CYS A 19 -7.81 -2.81 26.31
C CYS A 19 -7.26 -1.46 26.82
N GLN A 20 -6.23 -1.53 27.67
CA GLN A 20 -5.56 -0.36 28.22
C GLN A 20 -4.58 0.30 27.23
N TYR A 21 -4.27 -0.36 26.11
CA TYR A 21 -3.36 0.19 25.12
C TYR A 21 -3.96 1.48 24.51
N PRO A 22 -3.25 2.62 24.59
CA PRO A 22 -3.77 3.90 24.15
C PRO A 22 -4.25 3.84 22.69
N ASN A 23 -5.45 4.37 22.45
CA ASN A 23 -6.08 4.44 21.11
C ASN A 23 -6.45 3.10 20.46
N CYS A 24 -6.25 1.93 21.10
CA CYS A 24 -6.68 0.64 20.55
C CYS A 24 -8.17 0.61 20.19
N ARG A 25 -9.02 1.09 21.11
CA ARG A 25 -10.48 1.21 20.88
C ARG A 25 -10.82 2.07 19.66
N LYS A 26 -10.09 3.16 19.45
CA LYS A 26 -10.30 4.06 18.30
C LYS A 26 -9.92 3.38 16.99
N VAL A 27 -8.79 2.69 16.94
CA VAL A 27 -8.32 1.95 15.75
C VAL A 27 -9.23 0.77 15.42
N LYS A 28 -9.69 0.01 16.44
CA LYS A 28 -10.73 -1.03 16.25
C LYS A 28 -12.01 -0.45 15.65
N GLY A 29 -12.42 0.73 16.09
CA GLY A 29 -13.55 1.47 15.53
C GLY A 29 -13.35 1.81 14.05
N LEU A 30 -12.15 2.24 13.64
CA LEU A 30 -11.83 2.48 12.24
C LEU A 30 -11.93 1.21 11.40
N PHE A 31 -11.39 0.08 11.87
CA PHE A 31 -11.51 -1.20 11.15
C PHE A 31 -12.96 -1.64 10.99
N ARG A 32 -13.76 -1.57 12.07
CA ARG A 32 -15.20 -1.88 12.01
C ARG A 32 -15.93 -1.01 11.00
N HIS A 33 -15.68 0.30 11.06
CA HIS A 33 -16.25 1.25 10.10
C HIS A 33 -15.85 0.90 8.67
N GLY A 34 -14.55 0.69 8.41
CA GLY A 34 -14.02 0.39 7.09
C GLY A 34 -14.62 -0.86 6.46
N MET A 35 -14.92 -1.88 7.26
CA MET A 35 -15.57 -3.11 6.80
C MET A 35 -17.03 -2.86 6.37
N GLY A 36 -17.80 -2.10 7.16
CA GLY A 36 -19.23 -1.85 6.91
C GLY A 36 -19.59 -0.60 6.10
N CYS A 37 -18.65 0.31 5.85
CA CYS A 37 -18.94 1.59 5.20
C CYS A 37 -19.25 1.40 3.71
N LYS A 38 -20.47 1.75 3.28
CA LYS A 38 -20.89 1.71 1.86
C LYS A 38 -20.28 2.83 1.03
N THR A 39 -20.11 4.03 1.60
CA THR A 39 -19.51 5.19 0.93
C THR A 39 -18.05 4.93 0.55
N ARG A 40 -17.32 4.14 1.37
CA ARG A 40 -15.90 3.80 1.20
C ARG A 40 -15.01 5.05 1.06
N ALA A 41 -13.70 4.86 0.91
CA ALA A 41 -12.79 5.98 0.66
C ALA A 41 -12.98 6.58 -0.74
N SER A 42 -13.32 5.76 -1.74
CA SER A 42 -13.57 6.18 -3.12
C SER A 42 -14.76 7.13 -3.23
N GLY A 43 -15.84 6.89 -2.48
CA GLY A 43 -16.98 7.81 -2.39
C GLY A 43 -16.79 8.95 -1.40
N GLY A 44 -15.57 9.16 -0.88
CA GLY A 44 -15.24 10.35 -0.11
C GLY A 44 -15.29 10.23 1.41
N CYS A 45 -15.59 9.07 2.00
CA CYS A 45 -15.73 8.95 3.46
C CYS A 45 -14.43 9.29 4.22
N PRO A 46 -14.44 10.26 5.15
CA PRO A 46 -13.24 10.74 5.83
C PRO A 46 -12.62 9.68 6.75
N LEU A 47 -13.45 8.89 7.44
CA LEU A 47 -12.96 7.81 8.31
C LEU A 47 -12.29 6.69 7.49
N CYS A 48 -12.88 6.32 6.35
CA CYS A 48 -12.26 5.38 5.43
C CYS A 48 -10.94 5.92 4.87
N LYS A 49 -10.87 7.19 4.45
CA LYS A 49 -9.63 7.82 3.97
C LYS A 49 -8.53 7.76 5.03
N LYS A 50 -8.85 8.10 6.29
CA LYS A 50 -7.91 8.01 7.41
C LYS A 50 -7.43 6.58 7.66
N MET A 51 -8.34 5.61 7.67
CA MET A 51 -8.00 4.19 7.81
C MET A 51 -7.06 3.74 6.70
N TRP A 52 -7.40 4.04 5.44
CA TRP A 52 -6.58 3.67 4.28
C TRP A 52 -5.18 4.27 4.35
N TYR A 53 -5.05 5.54 4.74
CA TYR A 53 -3.75 6.17 4.93
C TYR A 53 -2.88 5.41 5.94
N LEU A 54 -3.44 5.03 7.09
CA LEU A 54 -2.73 4.26 8.11
C LEU A 54 -2.32 2.87 7.60
N LEU A 55 -3.22 2.19 6.89
CA LEU A 55 -2.95 0.87 6.30
C LEU A 55 -1.87 0.93 5.21
N GLN A 56 -1.85 1.99 4.39
CA GLN A 56 -0.80 2.21 3.38
C GLN A 56 0.57 2.43 4.02
N LEU A 57 0.64 3.26 5.07
CA LEU A 57 1.88 3.46 5.82
C LEU A 57 2.39 2.15 6.42
N HIS A 58 1.49 1.34 6.98
CA HIS A 58 1.84 0.01 7.49
C HIS A 58 2.34 -0.91 6.38
N ALA A 59 1.59 -1.07 5.30
CA ALA A 59 1.93 -1.97 4.19
C ALA A 59 3.31 -1.66 3.58
N ARG A 60 3.67 -0.37 3.48
CA ARG A 60 4.99 0.08 3.01
C ARG A 60 6.15 -0.37 3.90
N ALA A 61 5.94 -0.39 5.21
CA ALA A 61 6.97 -0.76 6.19
C ALA A 61 6.91 -2.25 6.58
N CYS A 62 5.81 -2.93 6.31
CA CYS A 62 5.53 -4.28 6.76
C CYS A 62 6.29 -5.33 5.94
N LYS A 63 7.19 -6.05 6.60
CA LYS A 63 7.97 -7.15 6.00
C LYS A 63 7.30 -8.52 6.16
N GLU A 64 6.33 -8.65 7.07
CA GLU A 64 5.61 -9.90 7.31
C GLU A 64 4.86 -10.38 6.06
N THR A 65 4.96 -11.68 5.80
CA THR A 65 4.25 -12.39 4.73
C THR A 65 2.79 -12.65 5.14
N GLU A 66 2.59 -13.13 6.36
CA GLU A 66 1.28 -13.45 6.95
C GLU A 66 0.83 -12.37 7.94
N CYS A 67 0.75 -11.12 7.47
CA CYS A 67 0.35 -10.01 8.31
C CYS A 67 -1.15 -10.06 8.66
N THR A 68 -1.48 -9.97 9.95
CA THR A 68 -2.87 -9.98 10.44
C THR A 68 -3.61 -8.66 10.24
N VAL A 69 -2.90 -7.59 9.86
CA VAL A 69 -3.50 -6.27 9.68
C VAL A 69 -4.42 -6.31 8.45
N PRO A 70 -5.71 -5.92 8.57
CA PRO A 70 -6.66 -5.96 7.47
C PRO A 70 -6.13 -5.22 6.24
N ARG A 71 -6.29 -5.80 5.06
CA ARG A 71 -5.88 -5.22 3.76
C ARG A 71 -4.38 -5.00 3.57
N CYS A 72 -3.52 -5.37 4.52
CA CYS A 72 -2.08 -5.21 4.38
C CYS A 72 -1.54 -5.96 3.16
N ARG A 73 -1.92 -7.24 3.01
CA ARG A 73 -1.55 -8.07 1.85
C ARG A 73 -2.00 -7.45 0.52
N ASP A 74 -3.28 -7.10 0.43
CA ASP A 74 -3.87 -6.49 -0.77
C ASP A 74 -3.13 -5.21 -1.19
N LEU A 75 -2.74 -4.38 -0.21
CA LEU A 75 -1.96 -3.17 -0.43
C LEU A 75 -0.54 -3.47 -0.90
N LYS A 76 0.16 -4.42 -0.27
CA LYS A 76 1.50 -4.85 -0.70
C LYS A 76 1.47 -5.36 -2.14
N ASP A 77 0.48 -6.18 -2.47
CA ASP A 77 0.32 -6.72 -3.82
C ASP A 77 0.00 -5.62 -4.84
N HIS A 78 -0.85 -4.67 -4.50
CA HIS A 78 -1.14 -3.52 -5.35
C HIS A 78 0.12 -2.68 -5.61
N MET A 79 0.90 -2.39 -4.56
CA MET A 79 2.16 -1.65 -4.69
C MET A 79 3.18 -2.41 -5.55
N ARG A 80 3.31 -3.73 -5.36
CA ARG A 80 4.17 -4.58 -6.20
C ARG A 80 3.76 -4.51 -7.67
N ARG A 81 2.45 -4.58 -7.97
CA ARG A 81 1.94 -4.47 -9.35
C ARG A 81 2.28 -3.11 -9.97
N LEU A 82 2.10 -2.02 -9.22
CA LEU A 82 2.45 -0.67 -9.69
C LEU A 82 3.96 -0.53 -9.98
N GLN A 83 4.80 -1.08 -9.09
CA GLN A 83 6.24 -1.08 -9.29
C GLN A 83 6.64 -1.86 -10.54
N GLN A 84 6.10 -3.07 -10.72
CA GLN A 84 6.34 -3.90 -11.89
C GLN A 84 5.91 -3.19 -13.19
N GLN A 85 4.76 -2.51 -13.19
CA GLN A 85 4.31 -1.75 -14.35
C GLN A 85 5.26 -0.59 -14.68
N SER A 86 5.74 0.14 -13.67
CA SER A 86 6.73 1.21 -13.82
C SER A 86 8.04 0.67 -14.39
N ASP A 87 8.55 -0.43 -13.84
CA ASP A 87 9.80 -1.04 -14.28
C ASP A 87 9.72 -1.55 -15.73
N SER A 88 8.59 -2.16 -16.11
CA SER A 88 8.34 -2.60 -17.49
C SER A 88 8.32 -1.42 -18.46
N ARG A 89 7.63 -0.32 -18.11
CA ARG A 89 7.63 0.91 -18.93
C ARG A 89 9.03 1.49 -19.07
N ARG A 90 9.79 1.56 -17.98
CA ARG A 90 11.17 2.06 -18.00
C ARG A 90 12.06 1.21 -18.90
N ARG A 91 11.97 -0.12 -18.82
CA ARG A 91 12.73 -1.04 -19.67
C ARG A 91 12.39 -0.88 -21.15
N ALA A 92 11.10 -0.74 -21.47
CA ALA A 92 10.66 -0.51 -22.85
C ALA A 92 11.25 0.78 -23.43
N ALA A 93 11.19 1.89 -22.68
CA ALA A 93 11.76 3.17 -23.11
C ALA A 93 13.28 3.10 -23.33
N VAL A 94 14.01 2.43 -22.44
CA VAL A 94 15.47 2.23 -22.61
C VAL A 94 15.76 1.39 -23.85
N ASN A 95 15.02 0.31 -24.08
CA ASN A 95 15.21 -0.54 -25.25
C ASN A 95 14.92 0.20 -26.56
N GLU A 96 13.90 1.07 -26.58
CA GLU A 96 13.58 1.91 -27.73
C GLU A 96 14.70 2.93 -28.02
N MET A 97 15.18 3.63 -27.00
CA MET A 97 16.31 4.56 -27.12
C MET A 97 17.57 3.89 -27.67
N MET A 98 17.88 2.67 -27.20
CA MET A 98 19.02 1.90 -27.70
C MET A 98 18.86 1.51 -29.17
N ARG A 99 17.65 1.14 -29.60
CA ARG A 99 17.35 0.82 -31.00
C ARG A 99 17.50 2.04 -31.92
N GLN A 100 17.03 3.21 -31.48
CA GLN A 100 17.17 4.46 -32.23
C GLN A 100 18.66 4.81 -32.43
N ARG A 101 19.46 4.75 -31.36
CA ARG A 101 20.92 4.98 -31.45
C ARG A 101 21.64 4.02 -32.39
N ALA A 102 21.27 2.73 -32.37
CA ALA A 102 21.86 1.75 -33.28
C ALA A 102 21.53 2.05 -34.75
N ALA A 103 20.29 2.49 -35.03
CA ALA A 103 19.88 2.89 -36.37
C ALA A 103 20.59 4.16 -36.86
N GLU A 104 20.78 5.15 -35.98
CA GLU A 104 21.53 6.38 -36.30
C GLU A 104 22.99 6.07 -36.67
N VAL A 105 23.67 5.23 -35.88
CA VAL A 105 25.08 4.85 -36.17
C VAL A 105 25.19 4.11 -37.49
N ALA A 106 24.28 3.18 -37.79
CA ALA A 106 24.25 2.45 -39.06
C ALA A 106 23.97 3.37 -40.26
N GLY A 107 23.06 4.34 -40.11
CA GLY A 107 22.75 5.31 -41.17
C GLY A 107 23.89 6.29 -41.44
N ASN A 108 24.70 6.63 -40.42
CA ASN A 108 25.80 7.58 -40.55
C ASN A 108 27.13 6.94 -41.01
N SER A 109 27.15 5.63 -41.19
CA SER A 109 28.29 4.85 -41.72
C SER A 109 28.06 4.36 -43.16
N SER A 110 26.99 4.83 -43.81
CA SER A 110 26.67 4.63 -45.23
C SER A 110 26.91 5.91 -46.04
#